data_AF-W7CSW9-F1
#
_entry.id   AF-W7CSW9-F1
#
_cell.length_a   1.000
_cell.length_b   1.000
_cell.length_c   1.000
_cell.angle_alpha   90.00
_cell.angle_beta   90.00
_cell.angle_gamma   90.00
#
_symmetry.space_group_name_H-M   'P 1'
#
loop_
_entity.id
_entity.type
_entity.pdbx_description
1 polymer ?
#
loop_
_entity_poly.entity_id
_entity_poly.type
_entity_poly.pdbx_seq_one_letter_code
_entity_poly.pdbx_strand_id
1 'polypeptide(L)' 'MERSINIISKTNPDYVEVLPGVIPKVIRTVVEQTGKPVFAGGLIDTAEEVEAALAAGASAITTSNYKLWDLYDKK' A
#
# COMPACT_ATOMS: atom_id res chain seq x y z
N MET A 1 15.06 4.01 3.34
CA MET A 1 14.37 2.70 3.31
C MET A 1 14.90 1.76 4.39
N GLU A 2 16.21 1.55 4.50
CA GLU A 2 16.82 0.68 5.53
C GLU A 2 16.41 1.03 6.98
N ARG A 3 16.41 2.32 7.35
CA ARG A 3 15.93 2.77 8.66
C ARG A 3 14.47 2.35 8.93
N SER A 4 13.60 2.46 7.93
CA SER A 4 12.19 2.10 8.06
C SER A 4 12.01 0.60 8.27
N ILE A 5 12.74 -0.24 7.52
CA ILE A 5 12.72 -1.69 7.68
C ILE A 5 13.24 -2.10 9.07
N ASN A 6 14.31 -1.47 9.54
CA ASN A 6 14.83 -1.70 10.89
C ASN A 6 13.82 -1.33 11.99
N ILE A 7 13.04 -0.27 11.80
CA ILE A 7 11.96 0.09 12.74
C ILE A 7 10.88 -0.98 12.71
N ILE A 8 10.39 -1.37 11.52
CA ILE A 8 9.34 -2.38 11.36
C ILE A 8 9.76 -3.72 11.99
N SER A 9 11.01 -4.13 11.81
CA SER A 9 11.56 -5.34 12.41
C SER A 9 11.55 -5.28 13.95
N LYS A 10 11.88 -4.12 14.53
CA LYS A 10 11.94 -3.92 15.99
C LYS A 10 10.57 -3.74 16.64
N THR A 11 9.65 -3.04 15.97
CA THR A 11 8.33 -2.73 16.53
C THR A 11 7.27 -3.79 16.18
N ASN A 12 7.55 -4.64 15.20
CA ASN A 12 6.70 -5.75 14.77
C ASN A 12 5.22 -5.37 14.60
N PRO A 13 4.89 -4.36 13.77
CA PRO A 13 3.52 -3.90 13.62
C PRO A 13 2.65 -4.97 12.96
N ASP A 14 1.33 -4.90 13.18
CA ASP A 14 0.37 -5.77 12.51
C ASP A 14 0.21 -5.41 11.02
N TYR A 15 0.28 -4.10 10.70
CA TYR A 15 0.17 -3.56 9.35
C TYR A 15 1.18 -2.44 9.11
N VAL A 16 1.57 -2.24 7.86
CA VAL A 16 2.44 -1.13 7.43
C VAL A 16 1.75 -0.34 6.34
N GLU A 17 1.68 0.99 6.49
CA GLU A 17 1.20 1.86 5.41
C GLU A 17 2.39 2.43 4.62
N VAL A 18 2.34 2.31 3.30
CA VAL A 18 3.35 2.83 2.37
C VAL A 18 2.77 4.02 1.62
N LEU A 19 3.48 5.15 1.72
CA LEU A 19 3.17 6.40 1.02
C LEU A 19 4.40 6.84 0.20
N PRO A 20 4.24 7.27 -1.07
CA PRO A 20 2.99 7.25 -1.84
C PRO A 20 2.71 5.86 -2.46
N GLY A 21 1.43 5.55 -2.64
CA GLY A 21 0.92 4.25 -3.06
C GLY A 21 1.00 4.00 -4.56
N VAL A 22 1.30 5.04 -5.35
CA VAL A 22 1.53 4.96 -6.81
C VAL A 22 2.88 4.37 -7.21
N ILE A 23 3.67 3.89 -6.24
CA ILE A 23 5.00 3.30 -6.51
C ILE A 23 5.00 1.80 -6.17
N PRO A 24 4.50 0.93 -7.09
CA PRO A 24 4.49 -0.53 -6.95
C PRO A 24 5.80 -1.14 -6.47
N LYS A 25 6.93 -0.63 -6.95
CA LYS A 25 8.26 -1.15 -6.58
C LYS A 25 8.53 -1.04 -5.08
N VAL A 26 8.09 0.06 -4.43
CA VAL A 26 8.30 0.27 -3.00
C VAL A 26 7.40 -0.66 -2.20
N ILE A 27 6.12 -0.78 -2.58
CA ILE A 27 5.15 -1.70 -1.95
C ILE A 27 5.71 -3.12 -1.95
N ARG A 28 6.12 -3.62 -3.12
CA ARG A 28 6.72 -4.95 -3.28
C ARG A 28 7.94 -5.14 -2.38
N THR A 29 8.83 -4.16 -2.36
CA THR A 29 10.06 -4.22 -1.54
C THR A 29 9.72 -4.31 -0.05
N VAL A 30 8.74 -3.54 0.43
CA VAL A 30 8.32 -3.57 1.84
C VAL A 30 7.65 -4.90 2.18
N VAL A 31 6.76 -5.41 1.33
CA VAL A 31 6.12 -6.72 1.52
C VAL A 31 7.17 -7.83 1.59
N GLU A 32 8.10 -7.89 0.63
CA GLU A 32 9.14 -8.92 0.55
C GLU A 32 10.12 -8.86 1.72
N GLN A 33 10.52 -7.66 2.16
CA GLN A 33 11.51 -7.52 3.24
C GLN A 33 10.93 -7.66 4.65
N THR A 34 9.66 -7.32 4.84
CA THR A 34 9.04 -7.30 6.18
C THR A 34 8.11 -8.47 6.42
N GLY A 35 7.56 -9.09 5.37
CA GLY A 35 6.51 -10.10 5.47
C GLY A 35 5.21 -9.57 6.08
N LYS A 36 5.07 -8.25 6.25
CA LYS A 36 3.90 -7.62 6.85
C LYS A 36 2.84 -7.30 5.80
N PRO A 37 1.55 -7.42 6.13
CA PRO A 37 0.47 -6.86 5.31
C PRO A 37 0.67 -5.35 5.11
N VAL A 38 0.52 -4.88 3.88
CA VAL A 38 0.78 -3.48 3.50
C VAL A 38 -0.50 -2.79 3.04
N PHE A 39 -0.78 -1.61 3.56
CA PHE A 39 -1.72 -0.67 2.96
C PHE A 39 -0.95 0.28 2.03
N ALA A 40 -1.47 0.51 0.83
CA ALA A 40 -0.92 1.48 -0.11
C ALA A 40 -1.82 2.70 -0.19
N GLY A 41 -1.26 3.89 -0.01
CA GLY A 41 -2.05 5.11 0.00
C GLY A 41 -1.33 6.35 -0.50
N GLY A 42 -2.08 7.40 -0.78
CA GLY A 42 -1.54 8.68 -1.23
C GLY A 42 -1.16 8.71 -2.71
N LEU A 43 -1.60 9.79 -3.36
CA LEU A 43 -1.46 10.05 -4.80
C LEU A 43 -2.14 9.04 -5.73
N ILE A 44 -3.00 8.15 -5.22
CA ILE A 44 -3.76 7.18 -6.03
C ILE A 44 -5.05 7.85 -6.52
N ASP A 45 -5.15 8.06 -7.82
CA ASP A 45 -6.24 8.78 -8.49
C ASP A 45 -6.97 7.94 -9.55
N THR A 46 -6.37 6.85 -10.06
CA THR A 46 -6.99 5.99 -11.08
C THR A 46 -7.17 4.54 -10.63
N ALA A 47 -8.07 3.82 -11.31
CA ALA A 47 -8.29 2.40 -11.07
C ALA A 47 -7.03 1.58 -11.42
N GLU A 48 -6.29 1.97 -12.47
CA GLU A 48 -5.05 1.32 -12.87
C GLU A 48 -3.97 1.44 -11.78
N GLU A 49 -3.89 2.58 -11.10
CA GLU A 49 -2.98 2.77 -9.97
C GLU A 49 -3.37 1.91 -8.77
N VAL A 50 -4.68 1.79 -8.48
CA VAL A 50 -5.21 0.86 -7.47
C VAL A 50 -4.76 -0.56 -7.79
N GLU A 51 -5.06 -1.04 -9.00
CA GLU A 51 -4.72 -2.40 -9.43
C GLU A 51 -3.21 -2.64 -9.44
N ALA A 52 -2.41 -1.66 -9.85
CA ALA A 52 -0.96 -1.76 -9.82
C ALA A 52 -0.39 -1.89 -8.39
N ALA A 53 -0.97 -1.17 -7.41
CA ALA A 53 -0.58 -1.27 -6.01
C ALA A 53 -0.98 -2.63 -5.41
N LEU A 54 -2.19 -3.10 -5.70
CA LEU A 54 -2.68 -4.42 -5.28
C LEU A 54 -1.83 -5.55 -5.87
N ALA A 55 -1.54 -5.49 -7.18
CA ALA A 55 -0.67 -6.45 -7.87
C ALA A 55 0.79 -6.42 -7.36
N ALA A 56 1.21 -5.32 -6.73
CA ALA A 56 2.51 -5.22 -6.08
C ALA A 56 2.56 -5.88 -4.69
N GLY A 57 1.42 -6.33 -4.16
CA GLY A 57 1.30 -6.99 -2.87
C GLY A 57 0.63 -6.16 -1.77
N ALA A 58 0.05 -5.00 -2.10
CA ALA A 58 -0.78 -4.28 -1.14
C ALA A 58 -2.01 -5.12 -0.76
N SER A 59 -2.31 -5.19 0.53
CA SER A 59 -3.47 -5.86 1.09
C SER A 59 -4.74 -5.00 1.01
N ALA A 60 -4.59 -3.68 1.03
CA ALA A 60 -5.68 -2.73 0.85
C ALA A 60 -5.16 -1.39 0.33
N ILE A 61 -6.07 -0.58 -0.22
CA ILE A 61 -5.82 0.79 -0.64
C ILE A 61 -6.43 1.78 0.35
N THR A 62 -5.67 2.79 0.75
CA THR A 62 -6.18 3.95 1.48
C THR A 62 -6.18 5.15 0.53
N THR A 63 -7.33 5.76 0.31
CA THR A 63 -7.46 6.94 -0.56
C THR A 63 -8.56 7.86 -0.06
N SER A 64 -8.35 9.17 -0.21
CA SER A 64 -9.37 10.19 0.00
C SER A 64 -10.17 10.51 -1.27
N ASN A 65 -9.88 9.84 -2.38
CA ASN A 65 -10.57 10.03 -3.65
C ASN A 65 -11.87 9.22 -3.68
N TYR A 66 -12.98 9.89 -3.36
CA TYR A 66 -14.32 9.28 -3.31
C TYR A 66 -14.78 8.67 -4.64
N LYS A 67 -14.27 9.13 -5.79
CA LYS A 67 -14.62 8.53 -7.09
C LYS A 67 -14.14 7.08 -7.20
N LEU A 68 -12.99 6.78 -6.60
CA LEU A 68 -12.50 5.41 -6.51
C LEU A 68 -13.38 4.60 -5.57
N TRP A 69 -13.88 5.18 -4.48
CA TRP A 69 -14.80 4.46 -3.59
C TRP A 69 -16.06 4.03 -4.33
N ASP A 70 -16.69 4.94 -5.09
CA ASP A 70 -17.88 4.64 -5.90
C ASP A 70 -17.65 3.52 -6.93
N LEU A 71 -16.41 3.37 -7.43
CA LEU A 71 -16.05 2.31 -8.37
C LEU A 71 -15.95 0.92 -7.70
N TYR A 72 -15.52 0.87 -6.45
CA TYR A 72 -15.30 -0.38 -5.71
C TYR A 72 -16.42 -0.68 -4.68
N ASP A 73 -17.36 0.24 -4.47
CA ASP A 73 -18.52 0.03 -3.61
C ASP A 73 -19.47 -0.99 -4.27
N LYS A 74 -19.61 -2.16 -3.65
CA LYS A 74 -20.53 -3.19 -4.13
C LYS A 74 -21.92 -2.89 -3.62
N LYS A 75 -22.82 -2.48 -4.52
CA LYS A 75 -24.27 -2.51 -4.27
C LYS A 75 -24.79 -3.92 -4.05
#